data_AF-A0A7V4GYT3-F1
#
_entry.id   AF-A0A7V4GYT3-F1
#
_cell.length_a   1.000
_cell.length_b   1.000
_cell.length_c   1.000
_cell.angle_alpha   90.00
_cell.angle_beta   90.00
_cell.angle_gamma   90.00
#
_symmetry.space_group_name_H-M   'P 1'
#
loop_
_entity.id
_entity.type
_entity.pdbx_description
1 polymer ?
#
loop_
_entity_poly.entity_id
_entity_poly.type
_entity_poly.pdbx_seq_one_letter_code
_entity_poly.pdbx_strand_id
1 'polypeptide(L)'
;MKSKHLFVLFFFLFNATLFCQVPQSFSYQAVVRNSTNELIKNSPVKIRISIGYYMAFGIPPQLTFFPVYTETHQTTTNENGLFSLMVGGGTPVSGRFDTIPWSGNTFYIKTEIDPANTGNYTISSISKILSVPYALRAERSDNGIVAYGLIDSDGTVLAGSGNFTVQKTSLFGGGLYYVSWNNTSGIDNNKLIVSITPYDTASYTTLYTYSCRITDQGFMVSFYANEQLMSVKFSFLVINPY
;
A
#
# COMPACT_ATOMS: atom_id res chain seq x y z
N MET A 1 -40.61 -24.13 -39.36
CA MET A 1 -39.20 -23.98 -38.93
C MET A 1 -38.89 -22.71 -38.13
N LYS A 2 -39.83 -21.78 -37.89
CA LYS A 2 -39.53 -20.49 -37.23
C LYS A 2 -39.41 -20.52 -35.69
N SER A 3 -39.94 -21.54 -34.98
CA SER A 3 -39.89 -21.61 -33.51
C SER A 3 -38.54 -22.11 -32.94
N LYS A 4 -37.77 -22.88 -33.72
CA LYS A 4 -36.47 -23.41 -33.29
C LYS A 4 -35.39 -22.33 -33.18
N HIS A 5 -35.46 -21.29 -34.03
CA HIS A 5 -34.52 -20.17 -34.00
C HIS A 5 -34.78 -19.20 -32.84
N LEU A 6 -36.04 -19.08 -32.40
CA LEU A 6 -36.39 -18.27 -31.24
C LEU A 6 -35.88 -18.90 -29.92
N PHE A 7 -35.87 -20.22 -29.84
CA PHE A 7 -35.33 -20.95 -28.68
C PHE A 7 -33.80 -20.81 -28.57
N VAL A 8 -33.08 -20.80 -29.69
CA VAL A 8 -31.62 -20.60 -29.72
C VAL A 8 -31.24 -19.17 -29.33
N LEU A 9 -32.03 -18.16 -29.75
CA LEU A 9 -31.80 -16.76 -29.37
C LEU A 9 -32.02 -16.55 -27.86
N PHE A 10 -33.01 -17.22 -27.27
CA PHE A 10 -33.27 -17.17 -25.82
C PHE A 10 -32.14 -17.82 -25.01
N PHE A 11 -31.52 -18.90 -25.51
CA PHE A 11 -30.37 -19.54 -24.87
C PHE A 11 -29.10 -18.68 -24.91
N PHE A 12 -28.94 -17.86 -25.96
CA PHE A 12 -27.80 -16.93 -26.08
C PHE A 12 -27.94 -15.71 -25.16
N LEU A 13 -29.17 -15.22 -24.92
CA LEU A 13 -29.45 -14.11 -24.00
C LEU A 13 -29.34 -14.51 -22.52
N PHE A 14 -29.45 -15.81 -22.20
CA PHE A 14 -29.28 -16.30 -20.82
C PHE A 14 -27.80 -16.37 -20.36
N ASN A 15 -26.85 -16.15 -21.28
CA ASN A 15 -25.41 -16.04 -20.97
C ASN A 15 -24.98 -14.60 -20.64
N ALA A 16 -25.92 -13.70 -20.36
CA ALA A 16 -25.63 -12.36 -19.87
C ALA A 16 -25.00 -12.42 -18.46
N THR A 17 -23.69 -12.59 -18.43
CA THR A 17 -22.73 -12.06 -17.44
C THR A 17 -23.23 -12.01 -16.00
N LEU A 18 -23.11 -13.12 -15.30
CA LEU A 18 -23.04 -13.12 -13.84
C LEU A 18 -21.72 -12.47 -13.43
N PHE A 19 -21.73 -11.16 -13.18
CA PHE A 19 -20.65 -10.51 -12.45
C PHE A 19 -20.73 -10.98 -11.00
N CYS A 20 -20.06 -12.09 -10.68
CA CYS A 20 -19.79 -12.44 -9.29
C CYS A 20 -18.76 -11.43 -8.78
N GLN A 21 -19.24 -10.27 -8.30
CA GLN A 21 -18.37 -9.35 -7.58
C GLN A 21 -17.98 -10.04 -6.29
N VAL A 22 -16.69 -10.34 -6.15
CA VAL A 22 -16.12 -10.80 -4.89
C VAL A 22 -16.55 -9.81 -3.80
N PRO A 23 -17.15 -10.26 -2.70
CA PRO A 23 -17.46 -9.37 -1.59
C PRO A 23 -16.20 -8.62 -1.16
N GLN A 24 -16.20 -7.30 -1.31
CA GLN A 24 -15.09 -6.43 -0.95
C GLN A 24 -15.14 -6.12 0.56
N SER A 25 -15.17 -7.18 1.37
CA SER A 25 -15.22 -7.06 2.82
C SER A 25 -14.70 -8.33 3.51
N PHE A 26 -14.41 -8.23 4.81
CA PHE A 26 -14.10 -9.41 5.63
C PHE A 26 -14.68 -9.30 7.04
N SER A 27 -14.99 -10.44 7.65
CA SER A 27 -15.53 -10.48 9.01
C SER A 27 -14.47 -10.07 10.05
N TYR A 28 -14.88 -9.24 10.99
CA TYR A 28 -14.07 -8.82 12.13
C TYR A 28 -14.90 -8.88 13.41
N GLN A 29 -14.29 -9.42 14.46
CA GLN A 29 -14.90 -9.54 15.77
C GLN A 29 -13.92 -9.05 16.83
N ALA A 30 -14.42 -8.34 17.83
CA ALA A 30 -13.62 -7.94 18.98
C ALA A 30 -14.47 -7.84 20.24
N VAL A 31 -13.80 -8.02 21.37
CA VAL A 31 -14.39 -7.89 22.71
C VAL A 31 -14.02 -6.53 23.28
N VAL A 32 -15.02 -5.77 23.71
CA VAL A 32 -14.85 -4.41 24.22
C VAL A 32 -14.76 -4.44 25.74
N ARG A 33 -13.70 -3.81 26.26
CA ARG A 33 -13.50 -3.59 27.69
C ARG A 33 -13.28 -2.11 27.97
N ASN A 34 -13.78 -1.64 29.10
CA ASN A 34 -13.54 -0.28 29.58
C ASN A 34 -12.15 -0.16 30.25
N SER A 35 -11.84 1.03 30.79
CA SER A 35 -10.58 1.30 31.49
C SER A 35 -10.39 0.50 32.79
N THR A 36 -11.47 0.00 33.40
CA THR A 36 -11.43 -0.90 34.57
C THR A 36 -11.37 -2.38 34.17
N ASN A 37 -11.20 -2.67 32.87
CA ASN A 37 -11.14 -4.02 32.30
C ASN A 37 -12.46 -4.81 32.37
N GLU A 38 -13.57 -4.14 32.65
CA GLU A 38 -14.91 -4.73 32.63
C GLU A 38 -15.47 -4.77 31.21
N LEU A 39 -16.27 -5.80 30.92
CA LEU A 39 -16.92 -5.96 29.63
C LEU A 39 -18.01 -4.91 29.41
N ILE A 40 -18.01 -4.29 28.24
CA ILE A 40 -19.11 -3.43 27.81
C ILE A 40 -20.14 -4.31 27.11
N LYS A 41 -21.19 -4.71 27.83
CA LYS A 41 -22.17 -5.71 27.40
C LYS A 41 -23.49 -5.07 26.98
N ASN A 42 -24.15 -5.62 25.96
CA ASN A 42 -25.50 -5.22 25.54
C ASN A 42 -25.66 -3.71 25.29
N SER A 43 -24.58 -3.03 24.87
CA SER A 43 -24.55 -1.58 24.73
C SER A 43 -24.28 -1.17 23.28
N PRO A 44 -24.93 -0.11 22.77
CA PRO A 44 -24.59 0.46 21.48
C PRO A 44 -23.19 1.08 21.54
N VAL A 45 -22.38 0.80 20.55
CA VAL A 45 -21.02 1.33 20.40
C VAL A 45 -20.82 1.86 18.99
N LYS A 46 -20.04 2.94 18.88
CA LYS A 46 -19.60 3.46 17.59
C LYS A 46 -18.16 3.05 17.36
N ILE A 47 -17.89 2.52 16.18
CA ILE A 47 -16.59 1.94 15.84
C ILE A 47 -16.06 2.67 14.61
N ARG A 48 -14.78 2.98 14.64
CA ARG A 48 -14.03 3.46 13.48
C ARG A 48 -12.92 2.46 13.20
N ILE A 49 -12.90 1.97 11.97
CA ILE A 49 -11.87 1.07 11.47
C ILE A 49 -11.02 1.87 10.51
N SER A 50 -9.70 1.83 10.69
CA SER A 50 -8.74 2.32 9.71
C SER A 50 -7.82 1.19 9.28
N ILE A 51 -7.62 1.05 7.98
CA ILE A 51 -6.60 0.17 7.40
C ILE A 51 -5.45 1.06 6.93
N GLY A 52 -4.24 0.68 7.28
CA GLY A 52 -3.06 1.49 7.01
C GLY A 52 -1.77 0.72 7.21
N TYR A 53 -0.67 1.42 7.10
CA TYR A 53 0.67 0.87 7.31
C TYR A 53 1.51 1.84 8.14
N TYR A 54 2.57 1.33 8.74
CA TYR A 54 3.52 2.17 9.47
C TYR A 54 4.65 2.62 8.55
N MET A 55 5.06 3.88 8.69
CA MET A 55 6.29 4.40 8.10
C MET A 55 7.08 5.16 9.15
N ALA A 56 8.40 5.12 9.04
CA ALA A 56 9.29 5.92 9.87
C ALA A 56 9.61 7.24 9.14
N PHE A 57 9.34 8.38 9.79
CA PHE A 57 9.68 9.71 9.27
C PHE A 57 10.28 10.60 10.37
N GLY A 58 11.03 11.64 9.97
CA GLY A 58 11.64 12.62 10.88
C GLY A 58 13.08 12.29 11.32
N ILE A 59 13.69 13.21 12.09
CA ILE A 59 15.01 13.04 12.71
C ILE A 59 14.89 13.40 14.20
N PRO A 60 15.02 12.43 15.14
CA PRO A 60 15.15 10.99 14.89
C PRO A 60 13.87 10.36 14.30
N PRO A 61 13.98 9.23 13.58
CA PRO A 61 12.84 8.60 12.92
C PRO A 61 11.78 8.12 13.91
N GLN A 62 10.53 8.48 13.66
CA GLN A 62 9.37 8.06 14.46
C GLN A 62 8.41 7.23 13.60
N LEU A 63 8.01 6.06 14.13
CA LEU A 63 7.00 5.20 13.51
C LEU A 63 5.61 5.85 13.63
N THR A 64 5.03 6.21 12.48
CA THR A 64 3.71 6.83 12.38
C THR A 64 2.79 5.93 11.56
N PHE A 65 1.53 5.80 12.00
CA PHE A 65 0.50 5.05 11.28
C PHE A 65 -0.14 5.91 10.20
N PHE A 66 -0.11 5.45 8.95
CA PHE A 66 -0.70 6.12 7.80
C PHE A 66 -1.94 5.36 7.32
N PRO A 67 -3.17 5.88 7.56
CA PRO A 67 -4.39 5.25 7.07
C PRO A 67 -4.51 5.42 5.56
N VAL A 68 -4.81 4.33 4.84
CA VAL A 68 -5.18 4.34 3.42
C VAL A 68 -6.70 4.27 3.22
N TYR A 69 -7.40 3.77 4.23
CA TYR A 69 -8.85 3.65 4.24
C TYR A 69 -9.37 3.77 5.66
N THR A 70 -10.49 4.49 5.83
CA THR A 70 -11.20 4.60 7.11
C THR A 70 -12.69 4.48 6.88
N GLU A 71 -13.37 3.72 7.73
CA GLU A 71 -14.82 3.57 7.76
C GLU A 71 -15.37 3.63 9.20
N THR A 72 -16.67 3.83 9.31
CA THR A 72 -17.39 3.79 10.58
C THR A 72 -18.51 2.78 10.58
N HIS A 73 -18.76 2.22 11.76
CA HIS A 73 -19.84 1.28 12.05
C HIS A 73 -20.56 1.72 13.32
N GLN A 74 -21.82 1.33 13.42
CA GLN A 74 -22.60 1.40 14.64
C GLN A 74 -23.18 0.00 14.90
N THR A 75 -22.90 -0.55 16.07
CA THR A 75 -23.29 -1.92 16.42
C THR A 75 -23.57 -2.02 17.93
N THR A 76 -24.06 -3.16 18.38
CA THR A 76 -24.35 -3.44 19.78
C THR A 76 -23.52 -4.63 20.23
N THR A 77 -22.85 -4.53 21.37
CA THR A 77 -22.13 -5.66 21.95
C THR A 77 -23.09 -6.69 22.54
N ASN A 78 -22.72 -7.96 22.59
CA ASN A 78 -23.52 -9.00 23.26
C ASN A 78 -23.16 -9.14 24.75
N GLU A 79 -23.71 -10.16 25.43
CA GLU A 79 -23.44 -10.46 26.86
C GLU A 79 -21.97 -10.76 27.17
N ASN A 80 -21.18 -11.14 26.16
CA ASN A 80 -19.75 -11.37 26.27
C ASN A 80 -18.93 -10.11 25.93
N GLY A 81 -19.57 -8.97 25.72
CA GLY A 81 -18.95 -7.73 25.27
C GLY A 81 -18.40 -7.79 23.84
N LEU A 82 -18.82 -8.80 23.07
CA LEU A 82 -18.37 -9.04 21.69
C LEU A 82 -19.25 -8.27 20.71
N PHE A 83 -18.64 -7.66 19.71
CA PHE A 83 -19.34 -7.25 18.48
C PHE A 83 -18.79 -8.00 17.27
N SER A 84 -19.61 -8.08 16.22
CA SER A 84 -19.24 -8.59 14.89
C SER A 84 -19.57 -7.55 13.83
N LEU A 85 -18.69 -7.35 12.87
CA LEU A 85 -18.92 -6.47 11.72
C LEU A 85 -18.20 -7.01 10.47
N MET A 86 -18.54 -6.43 9.32
CA MET A 86 -17.81 -6.66 8.07
C MET A 86 -16.96 -5.42 7.75
N VAL A 87 -15.65 -5.55 7.82
CA VAL A 87 -14.74 -4.47 7.43
C VAL A 87 -14.80 -4.28 5.92
N GLY A 88 -15.02 -3.07 5.45
CA GLY A 88 -15.31 -2.74 4.05
C GLY A 88 -16.81 -2.67 3.73
N GLY A 89 -17.67 -3.04 4.68
CA GLY A 89 -19.13 -2.89 4.61
C GLY A 89 -19.70 -1.72 5.43
N GLY A 90 -18.84 -0.88 6.03
CA GLY A 90 -19.25 0.26 6.84
C GLY A 90 -19.55 1.51 6.02
N THR A 91 -19.73 2.64 6.70
CA THR A 91 -19.81 3.96 6.05
C THR A 91 -18.39 4.51 5.85
N PRO A 92 -17.89 4.67 4.61
CA PRO A 92 -16.56 5.19 4.35
C PRO A 92 -16.42 6.64 4.83
N VAL A 93 -15.28 6.93 5.48
CA VAL A 93 -14.88 8.28 5.89
C VAL A 93 -13.79 8.82 4.97
N SER A 94 -12.83 7.97 4.58
CA SER A 94 -11.75 8.32 3.66
C SER A 94 -11.21 7.08 2.94
N GLY A 95 -10.66 7.29 1.74
CA GLY A 95 -10.17 6.22 0.87
C GLY A 95 -11.28 5.35 0.29
N ARG A 96 -10.90 4.31 -0.46
CA ARG A 96 -11.83 3.30 -0.97
C ARG A 96 -11.29 1.90 -0.72
N PHE A 97 -12.11 1.03 -0.12
CA PHE A 97 -11.69 -0.32 0.27
C PHE A 97 -11.22 -1.18 -0.90
N ASP A 98 -11.87 -1.03 -2.06
CA ASP A 98 -11.57 -1.72 -3.32
C ASP A 98 -10.24 -1.31 -3.97
N THR A 99 -9.66 -0.20 -3.52
CA THR A 99 -8.40 0.33 -4.05
C THR A 99 -7.20 0.04 -3.16
N ILE A 100 -7.39 -0.59 -1.99
CA ILE A 100 -6.30 -0.87 -1.06
C ILE A 100 -5.28 -1.82 -1.74
N PRO A 101 -4.00 -1.44 -1.84
CA PRO A 101 -2.99 -2.24 -2.52
C PRO A 101 -2.44 -3.32 -1.58
N TRP A 102 -3.26 -4.34 -1.31
CA TRP A 102 -2.99 -5.39 -0.33
C TRP A 102 -1.68 -6.18 -0.53
N SER A 103 -1.07 -6.12 -1.72
CA SER A 103 0.20 -6.79 -2.06
C SER A 103 1.45 -5.99 -1.68
N GLY A 104 1.36 -4.66 -1.56
CA GLY A 104 2.55 -3.82 -1.50
C GLY A 104 3.16 -3.61 -0.11
N ASN A 105 2.41 -3.82 0.97
CA ASN A 105 2.84 -3.51 2.34
C ASN A 105 2.25 -4.49 3.37
N THR A 106 2.89 -4.57 4.55
CA THR A 106 2.21 -5.12 5.73
C THR A 106 1.16 -4.12 6.20
N PHE A 107 -0.11 -4.49 6.09
CA PHE A 107 -1.21 -3.68 6.58
C PHE A 107 -1.57 -3.99 8.03
N TYR A 108 -2.08 -2.98 8.70
CA TYR A 108 -2.57 -3.01 10.07
C TYR A 108 -4.00 -2.50 10.08
N ILE A 109 -4.80 -3.08 10.95
CA ILE A 109 -6.13 -2.60 11.29
C ILE A 109 -6.03 -1.82 12.60
N LYS A 110 -6.43 -0.55 12.55
CA LYS A 110 -6.66 0.29 13.73
C LYS A 110 -8.14 0.29 14.03
N THR A 111 -8.51 -0.13 15.23
CA THR A 111 -9.87 -0.15 15.73
C THR A 111 -9.99 0.88 16.83
N GLU A 112 -10.83 1.87 16.61
CA GLU A 112 -11.18 2.92 17.55
C GLU A 112 -12.64 2.73 17.96
N ILE A 113 -12.92 2.73 19.26
CA ILE A 113 -14.25 2.47 19.81
C ILE A 113 -14.66 3.61 20.73
N ASP A 114 -15.86 4.10 20.48
CA ASP A 114 -16.60 5.00 21.36
C ASP A 114 -17.65 4.17 22.10
N PRO A 115 -17.38 3.83 23.37
CA PRO A 115 -18.22 2.93 24.16
C PRO A 115 -19.55 3.56 24.59
N ALA A 116 -19.67 4.89 24.51
CA ALA A 116 -20.86 5.63 24.94
C ALA A 116 -21.66 6.20 23.75
N ASN A 117 -21.21 5.95 22.52
CA ASN A 117 -21.84 6.44 21.29
C ASN A 117 -22.01 7.98 21.27
N THR A 118 -21.03 8.71 21.81
CA THR A 118 -21.00 10.18 21.93
C THR A 118 -20.26 10.89 20.79
N GLY A 119 -19.57 10.14 19.92
CA GLY A 119 -18.60 10.63 18.94
C GLY A 119 -17.13 10.59 19.43
N ASN A 120 -16.88 10.27 20.69
CA ASN A 120 -15.53 10.28 21.29
C ASN A 120 -14.95 8.87 21.40
N TYR A 121 -13.97 8.56 20.55
CA TYR A 121 -13.30 7.26 20.52
C TYR A 121 -12.22 7.17 21.61
N THR A 122 -12.56 6.59 22.75
CA THR A 122 -11.67 6.50 23.92
C THR A 122 -10.83 5.22 23.96
N ILE A 123 -11.26 4.18 23.25
CA ILE A 123 -10.55 2.90 23.17
C ILE A 123 -9.90 2.81 21.79
N SER A 124 -8.61 2.53 21.72
CA SER A 124 -7.87 2.34 20.46
C SER A 124 -7.00 1.10 20.54
N SER A 125 -7.01 0.29 19.49
CA SER A 125 -6.14 -0.87 19.31
C SER A 125 -5.62 -0.93 17.88
N ILE A 126 -4.40 -1.40 17.70
CA ILE A 126 -3.80 -1.64 16.38
C ILE A 126 -3.32 -3.08 16.33
N SER A 127 -3.66 -3.78 15.25
CA SER A 127 -3.27 -5.17 15.04
C SER A 127 -2.80 -5.37 13.61
N LYS A 128 -1.80 -6.23 13.41
CA LYS A 128 -1.32 -6.59 12.07
C LYS A 128 -2.36 -7.48 11.37
N ILE A 129 -2.65 -7.19 10.10
CA ILE A 129 -3.46 -8.06 9.25
C ILE A 129 -2.54 -9.16 8.71
N LEU A 130 -2.71 -10.38 9.20
CA LEU A 130 -1.85 -11.53 8.83
C LEU A 130 -2.25 -12.18 7.50
N SER A 131 -3.52 -12.08 7.14
CA SER A 131 -4.06 -12.57 5.87
C SER A 131 -5.04 -11.54 5.33
N VAL A 132 -4.81 -11.07 4.11
CA VAL A 132 -5.78 -10.27 3.37
C VAL A 132 -6.78 -11.21 2.69
N PRO A 133 -8.03 -10.79 2.46
CA PRO A 133 -9.03 -11.64 1.81
C PRO A 133 -8.49 -12.21 0.49
N TYR A 134 -8.40 -13.53 0.42
CA TYR A 134 -7.76 -14.27 -0.68
C TYR A 134 -8.34 -13.92 -2.06
N ALA A 135 -9.60 -13.48 -2.11
CA ALA A 135 -10.27 -13.12 -3.35
C ALA A 135 -9.91 -11.70 -3.88
N LEU A 136 -9.37 -10.79 -3.05
CA LEU A 136 -8.75 -9.53 -3.51
C LEU A 136 -7.28 -9.70 -3.93
N ARG A 137 -6.65 -10.81 -3.53
CA ARG A 137 -5.28 -11.19 -3.93
C ARG A 137 -5.21 -11.71 -5.37
N ALA A 138 -6.36 -12.09 -5.96
CA ALA A 138 -6.43 -12.67 -7.31
C ALA A 138 -6.92 -11.70 -8.40
N GLU A 139 -7.68 -10.64 -8.04
CA GLU A 139 -8.20 -9.69 -9.04
C GLU A 139 -7.26 -8.51 -9.32
N ARG A 140 -6.26 -8.27 -8.47
CA ARG A 140 -5.21 -7.26 -8.68
C ARG A 140 -3.84 -7.87 -8.48
N SER A 141 -3.36 -8.56 -9.51
CA SER A 141 -1.95 -8.85 -9.69
C SER A 141 -1.16 -7.54 -9.64
N ASP A 142 -0.39 -7.33 -8.57
CA ASP A 142 0.78 -6.45 -8.45
C ASP A 142 0.74 -5.05 -9.08
N ASN A 143 -0.02 -4.13 -8.46
CA ASN A 143 0.12 -2.69 -8.73
C ASN A 143 0.36 -1.92 -7.41
N GLY A 144 1.63 -1.74 -7.07
CA GLY A 144 2.15 -1.11 -5.85
C GLY A 144 3.65 -0.86 -5.97
N ILE A 145 4.28 -0.28 -4.94
CA ILE A 145 5.73 0.05 -4.93
C ILE A 145 6.53 -1.17 -5.41
N VAL A 146 7.28 -0.99 -6.51
CA VAL A 146 8.11 -2.03 -7.13
C VAL A 146 9.39 -2.21 -6.34
N ALA A 147 10.07 -1.10 -6.06
CA ALA A 147 11.30 -1.08 -5.29
C ALA A 147 11.54 0.32 -4.70
N TYR A 148 12.26 0.36 -3.59
CA TYR A 148 12.84 1.60 -3.06
C TYR A 148 14.20 1.29 -2.46
N GLY A 149 15.12 2.25 -2.50
CA GLY A 149 16.45 2.06 -1.95
C GLY A 149 17.15 3.37 -1.61
N LEU A 150 18.07 3.30 -0.66
CA LEU A 150 19.06 4.31 -0.35
C LEU A 150 20.42 3.79 -0.81
N ILE A 151 21.02 4.47 -1.77
CA ILE A 151 22.26 4.08 -2.43
C ILE A 151 23.33 5.08 -2.05
N ASP A 152 24.45 4.57 -1.54
CA ASP A 152 25.61 5.41 -1.25
C ASP A 152 26.30 5.86 -2.55
N SER A 153 27.13 6.89 -2.44
CA SER A 153 27.85 7.47 -3.57
C SER A 153 28.75 6.45 -4.29
N ASP A 154 29.21 5.38 -3.62
CA ASP A 154 29.99 4.30 -4.22
C ASP A 154 29.15 3.21 -4.91
N GLY A 155 27.81 3.27 -4.81
CA GLY A 155 26.87 2.29 -5.33
C GLY A 155 26.43 1.23 -4.32
N THR A 156 26.94 1.27 -3.08
CA THR A 156 26.53 0.36 -2.01
C THR A 156 25.07 0.60 -1.62
N VAL A 157 24.29 -0.48 -1.48
CA VAL A 157 22.90 -0.40 -0.99
C VAL A 157 22.93 -0.28 0.52
N LEU A 158 22.50 0.87 1.06
CA LEU A 158 22.45 1.14 2.50
C LEU A 158 21.13 0.70 3.14
N ALA A 159 20.03 0.77 2.39
CA ALA A 159 18.70 0.31 2.80
C ALA A 159 17.81 0.13 1.56
N GLY A 160 16.77 -0.71 1.64
CA GLY A 160 15.80 -0.84 0.56
C GLY A 160 14.92 -2.09 0.63
N SER A 161 13.95 -2.18 -0.27
CA SER A 161 13.10 -3.34 -0.51
C SER A 161 12.77 -3.46 -2.01
N GLY A 162 12.25 -4.62 -2.44
CA GLY A 162 11.87 -4.87 -3.84
C GLY A 162 12.85 -5.71 -4.65
N ASN A 163 13.73 -6.47 -3.99
CA ASN A 163 14.68 -7.41 -4.62
C ASN A 163 15.42 -6.81 -5.84
N PHE A 164 16.04 -5.65 -5.64
CA PHE A 164 16.82 -4.95 -6.66
C PHE A 164 18.32 -5.11 -6.42
N THR A 165 19.11 -4.85 -7.45
CA THR A 165 20.57 -4.79 -7.43
C THR A 165 21.03 -3.44 -7.96
N VAL A 166 22.21 -3.00 -7.52
CA VAL A 166 22.82 -1.76 -7.99
C VAL A 166 24.20 -2.06 -8.55
N GLN A 167 24.48 -1.56 -9.74
CA GLN A 167 25.79 -1.57 -10.35
C GLN A 167 26.18 -0.13 -10.67
N LYS A 168 27.39 0.26 -10.26
CA LYS A 168 27.96 1.56 -10.59
C LYS A 168 29.07 1.37 -11.61
N THR A 169 29.12 2.19 -12.65
CA THR A 169 30.27 2.21 -13.55
C THR A 169 31.36 3.15 -13.03
N SER A 170 32.62 2.77 -13.23
CA SER A 170 33.79 3.58 -12.93
C SER A 170 34.29 4.41 -14.12
N LEU A 171 33.64 4.33 -15.28
CA LEU A 171 34.01 5.12 -16.46
C LEU A 171 33.63 6.60 -16.25
N PHE A 172 34.56 7.51 -16.60
CA PHE A 172 34.37 8.97 -16.63
C PHE A 172 33.93 9.65 -15.31
N GLY A 173 34.53 9.31 -14.17
CA GLY A 173 34.32 10.05 -12.91
C GLY A 173 33.15 9.56 -12.04
N GLY A 174 32.45 8.50 -12.46
CA GLY A 174 31.72 7.62 -11.54
C GLY A 174 30.35 8.11 -11.05
N GLY A 175 29.52 8.70 -11.92
CA GLY A 175 28.16 9.13 -11.53
C GLY A 175 27.02 8.35 -12.16
N LEU A 176 27.29 7.25 -12.89
CA LEU A 176 26.28 6.44 -13.55
C LEU A 176 25.98 5.17 -12.75
N TYR A 177 24.72 5.03 -12.35
CA TYR A 177 24.18 3.92 -11.57
C TYR A 177 23.13 3.18 -12.40
N TYR A 178 23.22 1.85 -12.39
CA TYR A 178 22.20 0.96 -12.92
C TYR A 178 21.52 0.25 -11.75
N VAL A 179 20.21 0.45 -11.62
CA VAL A 179 19.39 -0.23 -10.62
C VAL A 179 18.49 -1.20 -11.36
N SER A 180 18.59 -2.50 -11.06
CA SER A 180 17.79 -3.54 -11.72
C SER A 180 16.98 -4.38 -10.76
N TRP A 181 15.76 -4.76 -11.15
CA TRP A 181 14.88 -5.64 -10.38
C TRP A 181 15.07 -7.10 -10.79
N ASN A 182 15.17 -8.00 -9.81
CA ASN A 182 15.40 -9.43 -10.08
C ASN A 182 14.11 -10.21 -10.37
N ASN A 183 12.92 -9.63 -10.15
CA ASN A 183 11.63 -10.26 -10.48
C ASN A 183 10.75 -9.25 -11.22
N THR A 184 10.50 -9.52 -12.50
CA THR A 184 9.74 -8.65 -13.42
C THR A 184 8.32 -9.14 -13.68
N SER A 185 7.92 -10.26 -13.06
CA SER A 185 6.57 -10.80 -13.22
C SER A 185 5.55 -9.81 -12.66
N GLY A 186 4.72 -9.23 -13.54
CA GLY A 186 3.67 -8.27 -13.16
C GLY A 186 4.05 -6.79 -13.24
N ILE A 187 5.28 -6.45 -13.65
CA ILE A 187 5.70 -5.04 -13.81
C ILE A 187 5.48 -4.59 -15.27
N ASP A 188 4.68 -3.55 -15.47
CA ASP A 188 4.57 -2.86 -16.76
C ASP A 188 5.61 -1.74 -16.82
N ASN A 189 6.75 -2.02 -17.48
CA ASN A 189 7.88 -1.09 -17.57
C ASN A 189 7.53 0.23 -18.29
N ASN A 190 6.46 0.26 -19.10
CA ASN A 190 6.02 1.46 -19.80
C ASN A 190 5.24 2.43 -18.90
N LYS A 191 4.85 1.99 -17.71
CA LYS A 191 4.06 2.80 -16.77
C LYS A 191 4.83 3.21 -15.53
N LEU A 192 6.02 2.66 -15.33
CA LEU A 192 6.83 2.95 -14.14
C LEU A 192 7.05 4.44 -13.93
N ILE A 193 6.80 4.88 -12.70
CA ILE A 193 7.26 6.19 -12.23
C ILE A 193 8.44 5.93 -11.31
N VAL A 194 9.57 6.56 -11.63
CA VAL A 194 10.80 6.53 -10.83
C VAL A 194 11.03 7.91 -10.25
N SER A 195 10.95 8.01 -8.92
CA SER A 195 11.37 9.18 -8.16
C SER A 195 12.80 8.98 -7.69
N ILE A 196 13.66 9.98 -7.88
CA ILE A 196 15.06 9.96 -7.46
C ILE A 196 15.32 11.24 -6.67
N THR A 197 15.83 11.08 -5.45
CA THR A 197 16.19 12.20 -4.59
C THR A 197 17.67 12.09 -4.21
N PRO A 198 18.55 12.93 -4.81
CA PRO A 198 19.94 13.00 -4.38
C PRO A 198 20.03 13.52 -2.93
N TYR A 199 21.04 13.05 -2.21
CA TYR A 199 21.34 13.41 -0.84
C TYR A 199 22.77 13.94 -0.78
N ASP A 200 22.94 15.21 -0.40
CA ASP A 200 24.28 15.76 -0.24
C ASP A 200 24.87 15.29 1.10
N THR A 201 26.08 14.74 1.06
CA THR A 201 26.85 14.38 2.24
C THR A 201 27.79 15.51 2.68
N ALA A 202 27.97 16.55 1.87
CA ALA A 202 28.81 17.71 2.18
C ALA A 202 27.94 18.97 2.35
N SER A 203 28.35 19.87 3.24
CA SER A 203 27.62 21.08 3.63
C SER A 203 27.52 22.19 2.56
N TYR A 204 27.51 21.83 1.27
CA TYR A 204 27.42 22.78 0.16
C TYR A 204 26.04 22.73 -0.50
N THR A 205 25.52 23.89 -0.89
CA THR A 205 24.27 24.07 -1.66
C THR A 205 24.48 23.68 -3.12
N THR A 206 24.99 22.49 -3.39
CA THR A 206 25.31 22.05 -4.75
C THR A 206 24.01 21.64 -5.44
N LEU A 207 23.64 22.35 -6.50
CA LEU A 207 22.52 21.97 -7.36
C LEU A 207 22.96 20.81 -8.26
N TYR A 208 22.41 19.63 -8.01
CA TYR A 208 22.59 18.48 -8.88
C TYR A 208 21.49 18.44 -9.93
N THR A 209 21.88 18.17 -11.17
CA THR A 209 20.95 17.72 -12.20
C THR A 209 21.13 16.22 -12.38
N TYR A 210 20.08 15.51 -12.77
CA TYR A 210 20.21 14.09 -13.11
C TYR A 210 19.46 13.76 -14.39
N SER A 211 19.98 12.79 -15.12
CA SER A 211 19.27 12.13 -16.21
C SER A 211 18.85 10.74 -15.75
N CYS A 212 17.63 10.34 -16.07
CA CYS A 212 17.09 9.01 -15.76
C CYS A 212 16.53 8.38 -17.02
N ARG A 213 16.84 7.10 -17.24
CA ARG A 213 16.25 6.28 -18.30
C ARG A 213 15.74 4.98 -17.68
N ILE A 214 14.44 4.73 -17.82
CA ILE A 214 13.81 3.48 -17.42
C ILE A 214 14.06 2.43 -18.51
N THR A 215 14.31 1.18 -18.10
CA THR A 215 14.51 0.02 -18.97
C THR A 215 13.58 -1.11 -18.55
N ASP A 216 13.52 -2.18 -19.35
CA ASP A 216 12.67 -3.33 -19.05
C ASP A 216 13.05 -4.10 -17.78
N GLN A 217 14.23 -3.83 -17.23
CA GLN A 217 14.79 -4.55 -16.09
C GLN A 217 15.21 -3.60 -14.96
N GLY A 218 14.91 -2.30 -15.05
CA GLY A 218 15.51 -1.33 -14.14
C GLY A 218 15.37 0.13 -14.54
N PHE A 219 16.27 0.95 -14.00
CA PHE A 219 16.58 2.27 -14.52
C PHE A 219 18.07 2.58 -14.44
N MET A 220 18.50 3.50 -15.29
CA MET A 220 19.81 4.11 -15.27
C MET A 220 19.66 5.55 -14.78
N VAL A 221 20.52 5.98 -13.85
CA VAL A 221 20.59 7.38 -13.42
C VAL A 221 22.02 7.90 -13.49
N SER A 222 22.19 9.11 -14.02
CA SER A 222 23.46 9.85 -14.03
C SER A 222 23.29 11.19 -13.33
N PHE A 223 24.20 11.54 -12.42
CA PHE A 223 24.18 12.84 -11.73
C PHE A 223 25.28 13.77 -12.23
N TYR A 224 24.95 15.05 -12.37
CA TYR A 224 25.85 16.09 -12.85
C TYR A 224 25.83 17.30 -11.94
N ALA A 225 27.02 17.86 -11.67
CA ALA A 225 27.21 19.18 -11.10
C ALA A 225 28.09 19.98 -12.05
N ASN A 226 27.64 21.17 -12.49
CA ASN A 226 28.36 22.00 -13.47
C ASN A 226 28.83 21.20 -14.70
N GLU A 227 27.94 20.39 -15.28
CA GLU A 227 28.18 19.52 -16.44
C GLU A 227 29.23 18.40 -16.25
N GLN A 228 29.79 18.25 -15.05
CA GLN A 228 30.68 17.16 -14.69
C GLN A 228 29.90 16.00 -14.06
N LEU A 229 30.21 14.78 -14.45
CA LEU A 229 29.61 13.57 -13.89
C LEU A 229 30.11 13.37 -12.44
N MET A 230 29.18 13.18 -11.50
CA MET A 230 29.49 13.12 -10.07
C MET A 230 28.92 11.86 -9.42
N SER A 231 29.71 11.24 -8.53
CA SER A 231 29.19 10.26 -7.58
C SER A 231 28.30 10.96 -6.54
N VAL A 232 27.06 10.51 -6.39
CA VAL A 232 26.08 11.13 -5.50
C VAL A 232 25.38 10.03 -4.71
N LYS A 233 25.22 10.23 -3.39
CA LYS A 233 24.34 9.40 -2.57
C LYS A 233 22.91 9.76 -2.90
N PHE A 234 22.02 8.81 -3.08
CA PHE A 234 20.63 9.11 -3.45
C PHE A 234 19.65 8.07 -2.91
N SER A 235 18.39 8.47 -2.80
CA SER A 235 17.28 7.54 -2.61
C SER A 235 16.44 7.46 -3.88
N PHE A 236 15.78 6.33 -4.09
CA PHE A 236 14.82 6.17 -5.16
C PHE A 236 13.56 5.45 -4.69
N LEU A 237 12.46 5.71 -5.39
CA LEU A 237 11.17 5.03 -5.26
C LEU A 237 10.63 4.71 -6.64
N VAL A 238 10.24 3.46 -6.86
CA VAL A 238 9.70 2.99 -8.14
C VAL A 238 8.31 2.48 -7.89
N ILE A 239 7.34 2.99 -8.65
CA ILE A 239 5.94 2.61 -8.55
C ILE A 239 5.45 2.18 -9.94
N ASN A 240 4.58 1.18 -9.97
CA ASN A 240 3.83 0.79 -11.15
C ASN A 240 2.37 1.32 -11.03
N PRO A 241 2.05 2.50 -11.59
CA PRO A 241 0.72 3.06 -11.61
C PRO A 241 -0.13 2.40 -12.70
N TYR A 242 -1.01 1.49 -12.29
CA TYR A 242 -2.17 0.97 -13.05
C TYR A 242 -1.89 0.22 -14.35
#